data_AF-A0A151S860-F1
#
_entry.id   AF-A0A151S860-F1
#
_cell.length_a   1.000
_cell.length_b   1.000
_cell.length_c   1.000
_cell.angle_alpha   90.00
_cell.angle_beta   90.00
_cell.angle_gamma   90.00
#
_symmetry.space_group_name_H-M   'P 1'
#
loop_
_entity.id
_entity.type
_entity.pdbx_description
1 polymer ?
#
loop_
_entity_poly.entity_id
_entity_poly.type
_entity_poly.pdbx_seq_one_letter_code
_entity_poly.pdbx_strand_id
1 'polypeptide(L)'
;MARGEWRVQLHHKWNSICSYKKITLLVCFFNIVVALYSLRSLYASLYIYSGSVARKIVVYRPDQIRKMEESDQIRKTYKPVELMKLVKEFEGEFSRENVVVELPRQLKKEIIDEVLQRLGSMNGSSKSMSHSQRMAKEREAIENWRKEKLEELKLADARGTSNSTIPHEEAGMLVRALQSDWAVLSEEIGLWIPTVVANEEHNDKPEGAEELGEEVLPGRPLPPECNAELHTDYDGTAVQWGLNHHKDSAADCCQACLNQAKRAKEGEKKCNIWVYCPSEFGCHSPDVYQHKYQECWLKYAEKPKLNFKDRYPEWYRNLRPSAPGIVQWASGVVSA
;
A
#
# COMPACT_ATOMS: atom_id res chain seq x y z
N MET A 1 -104.91 23.96 15.02
CA MET A 1 -104.74 23.88 13.55
C MET A 1 -103.43 24.54 13.19
N ALA A 2 -102.66 23.87 12.32
CA ALA A 2 -101.46 24.34 11.62
C ALA A 2 -100.32 24.96 12.47
N ARG A 3 -99.21 24.22 12.57
CA ARG A 3 -97.88 24.83 12.76
C ARG A 3 -96.87 24.08 11.89
N GLY A 4 -96.50 24.73 10.78
CA GLY A 4 -95.36 24.36 9.93
C GLY A 4 -94.05 24.51 10.72
N GLU A 5 -93.19 23.51 10.61
CA GLU A 5 -91.97 23.53 9.77
C GLU A 5 -90.88 24.45 10.32
N TRP A 6 -89.74 23.88 10.71
CA TRP A 6 -88.40 24.18 10.16
C TRP A 6 -87.40 23.09 10.63
N ARG A 7 -87.07 22.20 9.69
CA ARG A 7 -85.71 21.76 9.32
C ARG A 7 -84.67 21.53 10.44
N VAL A 8 -84.54 20.27 10.89
CA VAL A 8 -83.25 19.60 11.13
C VAL A 8 -83.47 18.11 10.86
N GLN A 9 -82.86 17.55 9.81
CA GLN A 9 -82.75 16.10 9.65
C GLN A 9 -81.28 15.72 9.54
N LEU A 10 -80.68 15.50 10.72
CA LEU A 10 -79.72 14.44 10.91
C LEU A 10 -80.44 13.13 10.62
N HIS A 11 -80.01 12.39 9.59
CA HIS A 11 -80.23 10.95 9.59
C HIS A 11 -79.00 10.26 9.01
N HIS A 12 -78.25 9.63 9.93
CA HIS A 12 -77.42 8.48 9.67
C HIS A 12 -78.15 7.49 8.75
N LYS A 13 -77.53 7.15 7.62
CA LYS A 13 -77.62 5.79 7.06
C LYS A 13 -76.40 5.49 6.21
N TRP A 14 -75.36 5.03 6.91
CA TRP A 14 -74.31 4.20 6.33
C TRP A 14 -74.96 3.08 5.51
N ASN A 15 -74.66 3.02 4.22
CA ASN A 15 -74.78 1.78 3.45
C ASN A 15 -73.52 1.60 2.62
N SER A 16 -72.63 0.85 3.24
CA SER A 16 -71.41 0.24 2.73
C SER A 16 -71.73 -0.75 1.61
N ILE A 17 -71.10 -0.57 0.44
CA ILE A 17 -70.55 -1.66 -0.36
C ILE A 17 -69.19 -1.19 -0.91
N CYS A 18 -68.26 -0.86 -0.01
CA CYS A 18 -66.87 -0.74 -0.37
C CYS A 18 -66.26 -2.15 -0.24
N SER A 19 -66.35 -2.93 -1.32
CA SER A 19 -65.80 -4.29 -1.37
C SER A 19 -64.36 -4.27 -0.87
N TYR A 20 -64.03 -5.05 0.16
CA TYR A 20 -62.69 -5.15 0.74
C TYR A 20 -61.60 -5.25 -0.34
N LYS A 21 -61.89 -5.97 -1.43
CA LYS A 21 -61.04 -6.06 -2.63
C LYS A 21 -60.64 -4.70 -3.23
N LYS A 22 -61.55 -3.73 -3.30
CA LYS A 22 -61.27 -2.38 -3.82
C LYS A 22 -60.42 -1.56 -2.85
N ILE A 23 -60.62 -1.71 -1.54
CA ILE A 23 -59.80 -1.05 -0.52
C ILE A 23 -58.39 -1.64 -0.53
N THR A 24 -58.25 -2.97 -0.59
CA THR A 24 -56.95 -3.64 -0.70
C THR A 24 -56.23 -3.23 -1.99
N LEU A 25 -56.93 -3.12 -3.12
CA LEU A 25 -56.35 -2.61 -4.37
C LEU A 25 -55.82 -1.18 -4.25
N LEU A 26 -56.55 -0.29 -3.57
CA LEU A 26 -56.10 1.09 -3.34
C LEU A 26 -54.88 1.16 -2.42
N VAL A 27 -54.85 0.35 -1.36
CA VAL A 27 -53.69 0.26 -0.46
C VAL A 27 -52.48 -0.33 -1.19
N CYS A 28 -52.68 -1.37 -2.01
CA CYS A 28 -51.61 -1.94 -2.84
C CYS A 28 -51.10 -0.91 -3.86
N PHE A 29 -51.99 -0.16 -4.52
CA PHE A 29 -51.61 0.90 -5.45
C PHE A 29 -50.79 1.99 -4.77
N PHE A 30 -51.22 2.44 -3.58
CA PHE A 30 -50.48 3.42 -2.79
C PHE A 30 -49.10 2.90 -2.38
N ASN A 31 -49.00 1.65 -1.92
CA ASN A 31 -47.73 1.02 -1.58
C ASN A 31 -46.80 0.90 -2.79
N ILE A 32 -47.32 0.59 -3.99
CA ILE A 32 -46.54 0.57 -5.23
C ILE A 32 -46.03 1.98 -5.56
N VAL A 33 -46.86 3.02 -5.42
CA VAL A 33 -46.44 4.41 -5.66
C VAL A 33 -45.35 4.83 -4.68
N VAL A 34 -45.47 4.49 -3.40
CA VAL A 34 -44.44 4.77 -2.37
C VAL A 34 -43.15 3.99 -2.64
N ALA A 35 -43.25 2.73 -3.08
CA ALA A 35 -42.10 1.93 -3.46
C ALA A 35 -41.38 2.52 -4.68
N LEU A 36 -42.11 2.93 -5.71
CA LEU A 36 -41.56 3.58 -6.90
C LEU A 36 -40.95 4.96 -6.59
N TYR A 37 -41.56 5.73 -5.69
CA TYR A 37 -41.02 7.01 -5.24
C TYR A 37 -39.71 6.81 -4.45
N SER A 38 -39.69 5.84 -3.53
CA SER A 38 -38.49 5.46 -2.78
C SER A 38 -37.38 4.97 -3.71
N LEU A 39 -37.70 4.11 -4.69
CA LEU A 39 -36.77 3.66 -5.72
C LEU A 39 -36.22 4.83 -6.53
N ARG A 40 -37.08 5.76 -6.97
CA ARG A 40 -36.65 6.95 -7.72
C ARG A 40 -35.78 7.87 -6.87
N SER A 41 -36.07 8.03 -5.58
CA SER A 41 -35.26 8.83 -4.65
C SER A 41 -33.89 8.19 -4.42
N LEU A 42 -33.83 6.86 -4.28
CA LEU A 42 -32.56 6.12 -4.16
C LEU A 42 -31.75 6.17 -5.47
N TYR A 43 -32.41 6.03 -6.62
CA TYR A 43 -31.75 6.12 -7.93
C TYR A 43 -31.26 7.54 -8.21
N ALA A 44 -32.03 8.57 -7.87
CA ALA A 44 -31.62 9.97 -7.99
C ALA A 44 -30.46 10.30 -7.06
N SER A 45 -30.44 9.77 -5.82
CA SER A 45 -29.30 9.90 -4.90
C SER A 45 -28.03 9.25 -5.46
N LEU A 46 -28.14 8.05 -6.02
CA LEU A 46 -27.01 7.38 -6.71
C LEU A 46 -26.54 8.15 -7.95
N TYR A 47 -27.45 8.75 -8.72
CA TYR A 47 -27.10 9.53 -9.90
C TYR A 47 -26.47 10.89 -9.54
N ILE A 48 -26.92 11.53 -8.46
CA ILE A 48 -26.32 12.77 -7.95
C ILE A 48 -24.94 12.48 -7.32
N TYR A 49 -24.76 11.33 -6.64
CA TYR A 49 -23.47 10.90 -6.12
C TYR A 49 -22.50 10.50 -7.24
N SER A 50 -22.97 9.82 -8.30
CA SER A 50 -22.16 9.52 -9.47
C SER A 50 -21.79 10.79 -10.26
N GLY A 51 -22.70 11.75 -10.35
CA GLY A 51 -22.49 13.04 -11.03
C GLY A 51 -21.61 14.04 -10.26
N SER A 52 -21.44 13.90 -8.94
CA SER A 52 -20.55 14.74 -8.13
C SER A 52 -19.12 14.17 -8.09
N VAL A 53 -18.96 12.85 -8.14
CA VAL A 53 -17.65 12.19 -8.29
C VAL A 53 -17.10 12.36 -9.71
N ALA A 54 -17.96 12.34 -10.74
CA ALA A 54 -17.56 12.53 -12.14
C ALA A 54 -17.21 13.98 -12.52
N ARG A 55 -17.48 14.98 -11.66
CA ARG A 55 -17.26 16.41 -11.95
C ARG A 55 -16.23 17.10 -11.05
N LYS A 56 -15.27 16.37 -10.48
CA LYS A 56 -13.96 16.99 -10.21
C LYS A 56 -13.22 17.12 -11.53
N ILE A 57 -13.61 18.09 -12.36
CA ILE A 57 -12.77 18.56 -13.46
C ILE A 57 -11.60 19.26 -12.76
N VAL A 58 -10.54 18.49 -12.49
CA VAL A 58 -9.26 19.04 -12.08
C VAL A 58 -8.79 19.84 -13.29
N VAL A 59 -8.84 21.17 -13.18
CA VAL A 59 -8.33 22.06 -14.22
C VAL A 59 -6.81 22.01 -14.12
N TYR A 60 -6.21 21.11 -14.88
CA TYR A 60 -4.76 21.00 -14.99
C TYR A 60 -4.20 22.21 -15.72
N ARG A 61 -3.07 22.73 -15.24
CA ARG A 61 -2.32 23.75 -15.98
C ARG A 61 -1.68 23.12 -17.23
N PRO A 62 -1.44 23.88 -18.32
CA PRO A 62 -0.85 23.34 -19.55
C PRO A 62 0.48 22.60 -19.37
N ASP A 63 1.29 23.01 -18.40
CA ASP A 63 2.55 22.35 -18.04
C ASP A 63 2.34 20.96 -17.41
N GLN A 64 1.27 20.80 -16.63
CA GLN A 64 0.90 19.50 -16.06
C GLN A 64 0.39 18.55 -17.15
N ILE A 65 -0.41 19.05 -18.09
CA ILE A 65 -0.89 18.27 -19.23
C ILE A 65 0.30 17.77 -20.07
N ARG A 66 1.27 18.64 -20.35
CA ARG A 66 2.49 18.27 -21.07
C ARG A 66 3.27 17.15 -20.36
N LYS A 67 3.47 17.27 -19.03
CA LYS A 67 4.12 16.22 -18.22
C LYS A 67 3.35 14.90 -18.25
N MET A 68 2.02 14.95 -18.24
CA MET A 68 1.18 13.75 -18.35
C MET A 68 1.35 13.08 -19.72
N GLU A 69 1.34 13.84 -20.81
CA GLU A 69 1.56 13.34 -22.18
C GLU A 69 2.95 12.70 -22.33
N GLU A 70 4.00 13.35 -21.80
CA GLU A 70 5.36 12.81 -21.77
C GLU A 70 5.43 11.47 -21.02
N SER A 71 4.80 11.38 -19.84
CA SER A 71 4.74 10.13 -19.07
C SER A 71 4.00 9.00 -19.79
N ASP A 72 2.97 9.34 -20.58
CA ASP A 72 2.18 8.38 -21.33
C ASP A 72 2.96 7.85 -22.53
N GLN A 73 3.78 8.70 -23.15
CA GLN A 73 4.66 8.32 -24.25
C GLN A 73 5.78 7.41 -23.77
N ILE A 74 6.41 7.73 -22.64
CA ILE A 74 7.39 6.86 -21.97
C ILE A 74 6.76 5.48 -21.71
N ARG A 75 5.61 5.42 -21.02
CA ARG A 75 4.94 4.13 -20.75
C ARG A 75 4.61 3.33 -22.02
N LYS A 76 4.34 3.98 -23.15
CA LYS A 76 4.13 3.30 -24.45
C LYS A 76 5.43 2.78 -25.06
N THR A 77 6.52 3.54 -24.99
CA THR A 77 7.83 3.12 -25.54
C THR A 77 8.45 1.99 -24.74
N TYR A 78 8.19 1.94 -23.43
CA TYR A 78 8.73 0.90 -22.52
C TYR A 78 7.83 -0.33 -22.39
N LYS A 79 6.72 -0.45 -23.14
CA LYS A 79 5.96 -1.70 -23.14
C LYS A 79 6.85 -2.82 -23.70
N PRO A 80 7.00 -3.96 -22.98
CA PRO A 80 7.81 -5.08 -23.47
C PRO A 80 7.03 -5.87 -24.52
N VAL A 81 6.88 -5.29 -25.72
CA VAL A 81 6.06 -5.83 -26.81
C VAL A 81 6.52 -7.23 -27.23
N GLU A 82 7.82 -7.47 -27.24
CA GLU A 82 8.40 -8.79 -27.56
C GLU A 82 8.00 -9.85 -26.52
N LEU A 83 8.09 -9.53 -25.23
CA LEU A 83 7.67 -10.43 -24.17
C LEU A 83 6.18 -10.73 -24.24
N MET A 84 5.35 -9.70 -24.49
CA MET A 84 3.90 -9.89 -24.67
C MET A 84 3.58 -10.80 -25.86
N LYS A 85 4.36 -10.72 -26.94
CA LYS A 85 4.21 -11.59 -28.12
C LYS A 85 4.60 -13.05 -27.78
N LEU A 86 5.72 -13.25 -27.08
CA LEU A 86 6.18 -14.57 -26.66
C LEU A 86 5.17 -15.23 -25.71
N VAL A 87 4.67 -14.51 -24.71
CA VAL A 87 3.64 -15.03 -23.79
C VAL A 87 2.39 -15.49 -24.55
N LYS A 88 1.95 -14.70 -25.54
CA LYS A 88 0.78 -15.04 -26.37
C LYS A 88 1.00 -16.25 -27.26
N GLU A 89 2.23 -16.47 -27.72
CA GLU A 89 2.62 -17.65 -28.49
C GLU A 89 2.59 -18.91 -27.61
N PHE A 90 3.13 -18.82 -26.39
CA PHE A 90 3.16 -19.93 -25.45
C PHE A 90 1.80 -20.26 -24.82
N GLU A 91 0.90 -19.29 -24.65
CA GLU A 91 -0.45 -19.50 -24.10
C GLU A 91 -1.27 -20.53 -24.92
N GLY A 92 -1.03 -20.60 -26.23
CA GLY A 92 -1.62 -21.62 -27.11
C GLY A 92 -1.04 -23.02 -26.93
N GLU A 93 0.21 -23.14 -26.49
CA GLU A 93 0.91 -24.43 -26.33
C GLU A 93 0.54 -25.12 -25.01
N PHE A 94 0.27 -24.34 -23.94
CA PHE A 94 -0.09 -24.86 -22.62
C PHE A 94 -1.53 -25.37 -22.50
N SER A 95 -2.39 -25.10 -23.48
CA SER A 95 -3.81 -25.54 -23.46
C SER A 95 -3.99 -27.03 -23.78
N ARG A 96 -2.92 -27.78 -24.08
CA ARG A 96 -2.95 -29.23 -24.20
C ARG A 96 -2.81 -29.88 -22.82
N GLU A 97 -3.95 -30.06 -22.16
CA GLU A 97 -4.25 -31.00 -21.07
C GLU A 97 -3.03 -31.76 -20.49
N ASN A 98 -2.34 -31.14 -19.53
CA ASN A 98 -1.28 -31.79 -18.76
C ASN A 98 -1.91 -32.69 -17.69
N VAL A 99 -1.96 -33.99 -17.94
CA VAL A 99 -2.20 -34.98 -16.89
C VAL A 99 -0.95 -35.00 -16.01
N VAL A 100 -0.99 -34.24 -14.91
CA VAL A 100 0.08 -34.18 -13.91
C VAL A 100 0.28 -35.56 -13.29
N VAL A 101 1.48 -36.12 -13.41
CA VAL A 101 1.81 -37.42 -12.83
C VAL A 101 2.21 -37.24 -11.37
N GLU A 102 1.36 -37.69 -10.43
CA GLU A 102 1.68 -37.65 -9.01
C GLU A 102 2.62 -38.81 -8.62
N LEU A 103 3.87 -38.47 -8.27
CA LEU A 103 4.87 -39.45 -7.86
C LEU A 103 4.56 -40.07 -6.47
N PRO A 104 4.77 -41.40 -6.29
CA PRO A 104 4.74 -42.05 -4.98
C PRO A 104 5.63 -41.37 -3.93
N ARG A 105 5.18 -41.34 -2.68
CA ARG A 105 5.89 -40.69 -1.56
C ARG A 105 7.32 -41.21 -1.33
N GLN A 106 7.59 -42.47 -1.65
CA GLN A 106 8.93 -43.05 -1.47
C GLN A 106 9.92 -42.47 -2.48
N LEU A 107 9.55 -42.41 -3.75
CA LEU A 107 10.38 -41.82 -4.81
C LEU A 107 10.63 -40.33 -4.56
N LYS A 108 9.62 -39.60 -4.05
CA LYS A 108 9.79 -38.19 -3.64
C LYS A 108 10.88 -38.04 -2.57
N LYS A 109 10.91 -38.91 -1.57
CA LYS A 109 11.95 -38.89 -0.52
C LYS A 109 13.33 -39.21 -1.07
N GLU A 110 13.44 -40.22 -1.93
CA GLU A 110 14.71 -40.59 -2.57
C GLU A 110 15.28 -39.43 -3.40
N ILE A 111 14.42 -38.75 -4.18
CA ILE A 111 14.79 -37.53 -4.92
C ILE A 111 15.28 -36.44 -3.98
N ILE A 112 14.57 -36.17 -2.88
CA ILE A 112 14.98 -35.16 -1.89
C ILE A 112 16.36 -35.49 -1.32
N ASP A 113 16.59 -36.74 -0.92
CA ASP A 113 17.85 -37.16 -0.32
C ASP A 113 19.02 -37.04 -1.31
N GLU A 114 18.83 -37.45 -2.57
CA GLU A 114 19.85 -37.29 -3.62
C GLU A 114 20.18 -35.82 -3.93
N VAL A 115 19.15 -34.97 -4.03
CA VAL A 115 19.32 -33.53 -4.27
C VAL A 115 20.07 -32.88 -3.10
N LEU A 116 19.70 -33.20 -1.86
CA LEU A 116 20.40 -32.71 -0.67
C LEU A 116 21.84 -33.19 -0.61
N GLN A 117 22.11 -34.45 -0.99
CA GLN A 117 23.47 -34.97 -1.08
C GLN A 117 24.31 -34.21 -2.12
N ARG A 118 23.73 -33.93 -3.29
CA ARG A 118 24.40 -33.17 -4.36
C ARG A 118 24.74 -31.75 -3.89
N LEU A 119 23.78 -31.04 -3.32
CA LEU A 119 23.98 -29.68 -2.79
C LEU A 119 24.98 -29.66 -1.61
N GLY A 120 24.89 -30.64 -0.70
CA GLY A 120 25.78 -30.76 0.46
C GLY A 120 27.24 -30.97 0.06
N SER A 121 27.49 -31.80 -0.95
CA SER A 121 28.85 -32.07 -1.47
C SER A 121 29.55 -30.82 -2.01
N MET A 122 28.79 -29.81 -2.44
CA MET A 122 29.31 -28.57 -3.01
C MET A 122 29.63 -27.50 -1.96
N ASN A 123 29.07 -27.62 -0.76
CA ASN A 123 29.15 -26.60 0.29
C ASN A 123 30.59 -26.40 0.82
N GLY A 124 31.46 -27.41 0.70
CA GLY A 124 32.89 -27.28 1.01
C GLY A 124 33.64 -26.26 0.13
N SER A 125 33.14 -26.00 -1.09
CA SER A 125 33.74 -25.07 -2.07
C SER A 125 33.17 -23.65 -2.03
N SER A 126 32.17 -23.38 -1.19
CA SER A 126 31.28 -22.21 -1.29
C SER A 126 31.65 -21.03 -0.37
N LYS A 127 32.67 -21.19 0.50
CA LYS A 127 33.01 -20.22 1.56
C LYS A 127 33.57 -18.88 1.06
N SER A 128 34.07 -18.81 -0.17
CA SER A 128 34.65 -17.58 -0.75
C SER A 128 33.78 -16.88 -1.80
N MET A 129 32.56 -17.37 -2.06
CA MET A 129 31.72 -16.90 -3.17
C MET A 129 30.64 -15.92 -2.70
N SER A 130 30.28 -14.97 -3.58
CA SER A 130 29.14 -14.08 -3.33
C SER A 130 27.82 -14.86 -3.30
N HIS A 131 26.77 -14.27 -2.70
CA HIS A 131 25.48 -14.93 -2.58
C HIS A 131 24.88 -15.29 -3.95
N SER A 132 24.94 -14.37 -4.92
CA SER A 132 24.44 -14.62 -6.29
C SER A 132 25.20 -15.73 -7.01
N GLN A 133 26.52 -15.79 -6.84
CA GLN A 133 27.36 -16.84 -7.42
C GLN A 133 27.08 -18.21 -6.78
N ARG A 134 26.78 -18.24 -5.48
CA ARG A 134 26.38 -19.47 -4.77
C ARG A 134 25.05 -20.00 -5.32
N MET A 135 24.04 -19.15 -5.45
CA MET A 135 22.72 -19.55 -5.97
C MET A 135 22.79 -20.03 -7.44
N ALA A 136 23.60 -19.36 -8.28
CA ALA A 136 23.81 -19.78 -9.67
C ALA A 136 24.44 -21.18 -9.76
N LYS A 137 25.43 -21.45 -8.90
CA LYS A 137 26.13 -22.74 -8.85
C LYS A 137 25.23 -23.86 -8.33
N GLU A 138 24.41 -23.59 -7.30
CA GLU A 138 23.43 -24.56 -6.77
C GLU A 138 22.40 -24.95 -7.83
N ARG A 139 21.89 -23.98 -8.61
CA ARG A 139 21.00 -24.24 -9.75
C ARG A 139 21.65 -25.10 -10.82
N GLU A 140 22.87 -24.76 -11.22
CA GLU A 140 23.61 -25.50 -12.23
C GLU A 140 23.80 -26.97 -11.83
N ALA A 141 24.11 -27.22 -10.56
CA ALA A 141 24.30 -28.59 -10.08
C ALA A 141 23.03 -29.42 -10.04
N ILE A 142 21.89 -28.82 -9.73
CA ILE A 142 20.59 -29.50 -9.78
C ILE A 142 20.20 -29.81 -11.22
N GLU A 143 20.39 -28.86 -12.15
CA GLU A 143 20.13 -29.09 -13.58
C GLU A 143 21.03 -30.18 -14.15
N ASN A 144 22.30 -30.23 -13.73
CA ASN A 144 23.22 -31.30 -14.13
C ASN A 144 22.79 -32.65 -13.53
N TRP A 145 22.46 -32.72 -12.24
CA TRP A 145 21.93 -33.94 -11.61
C TRP A 145 20.66 -34.43 -12.30
N ARG A 146 19.72 -33.53 -12.62
CA ARG A 146 18.48 -33.86 -13.33
C ARG A 146 18.76 -34.50 -14.68
N LYS A 147 19.72 -33.95 -15.46
CA LYS A 147 20.14 -34.50 -16.75
C LYS A 147 20.81 -35.87 -16.59
N GLU A 148 21.74 -36.01 -15.64
CA GLU A 148 22.40 -37.28 -15.31
C GLU A 148 21.36 -38.36 -14.96
N LYS A 149 20.42 -38.05 -14.06
CA LYS A 149 19.37 -38.97 -13.63
C LYS A 149 18.42 -39.35 -14.78
N LEU A 150 18.09 -38.41 -15.64
CA LEU A 150 17.25 -38.68 -16.82
C LEU A 150 17.93 -39.64 -17.80
N GLU A 151 19.24 -39.47 -18.03
CA GLU A 151 20.01 -40.38 -18.89
C GLU A 151 20.19 -41.77 -18.26
N GLU A 152 20.41 -41.86 -16.95
CA GLU A 152 20.41 -43.14 -16.22
C GLU A 152 19.12 -43.93 -16.43
N LEU A 153 17.97 -43.26 -16.31
CA LEU A 153 16.65 -43.88 -16.46
C LEU A 153 16.38 -44.31 -17.90
N LYS A 154 16.75 -43.49 -18.89
CA LYS A 154 16.64 -43.86 -20.32
C LYS A 154 17.52 -45.05 -20.67
N LEU A 155 18.73 -45.14 -20.12
CA LEU A 155 19.63 -46.28 -20.33
C LEU A 155 19.12 -47.55 -19.65
N ALA A 156 18.51 -47.43 -18.46
CA ALA A 156 17.89 -48.54 -17.76
C ALA A 156 16.67 -49.10 -18.52
N ASP A 157 15.88 -48.22 -19.13
CA ASP A 157 14.75 -48.56 -19.99
C ASP A 157 15.22 -49.27 -21.29
N ALA A 158 16.26 -48.74 -21.93
CA ALA A 158 16.82 -49.29 -23.17
C ALA A 158 17.52 -50.66 -23.00
N ARG A 159 18.10 -50.95 -21.82
CA ARG A 159 18.80 -52.21 -21.56
C ARG A 159 17.90 -53.37 -21.14
N GLY A 160 16.61 -53.14 -20.88
CA GLY A 160 15.70 -54.18 -20.41
C GLY A 160 16.23 -54.92 -19.16
N THR A 161 17.04 -54.25 -18.34
CA THR A 161 17.72 -54.86 -17.21
C THR A 161 16.79 -54.95 -16.00
N SER A 162 16.29 -56.15 -15.73
CA SER A 162 15.49 -56.55 -14.56
C SER A 162 16.20 -56.44 -13.20
N ASN A 163 17.27 -55.65 -13.09
CA ASN A 163 18.06 -55.47 -11.86
C ASN A 163 17.85 -54.11 -11.19
N SER A 164 16.88 -53.32 -11.65
CA SER A 164 16.46 -52.08 -10.99
C SER A 164 15.54 -52.40 -9.81
N THR A 165 15.80 -51.79 -8.65
CA THR A 165 14.92 -51.82 -7.46
C THR A 165 13.56 -51.14 -7.71
N ILE A 166 13.44 -50.37 -8.80
CA ILE A 166 12.27 -49.56 -9.16
C ILE A 166 11.45 -50.28 -10.25
N PRO A 167 10.14 -50.51 -10.04
CA PRO A 167 9.23 -51.03 -11.07
C PRO A 167 9.27 -50.22 -12.37
N HIS A 168 9.12 -50.87 -13.53
CA HIS A 168 9.14 -50.23 -14.85
C HIS A 168 8.08 -49.10 -14.98
N GLU A 169 6.93 -49.24 -14.32
CA GLU A 169 5.89 -48.22 -14.27
C GLU A 169 6.33 -46.97 -13.48
N GLU A 170 7.05 -47.16 -12.38
CA GLU A 170 7.62 -46.08 -11.57
C GLU A 170 8.77 -45.36 -12.29
N ALA A 171 9.59 -46.08 -13.05
CA ALA A 171 10.63 -45.49 -13.89
C ALA A 171 10.03 -44.56 -14.98
N GLY A 172 8.94 -44.99 -15.62
CA GLY A 172 8.23 -44.18 -16.61
C GLY A 172 7.60 -42.91 -16.02
N MET A 173 7.04 -43.00 -14.80
CA MET A 173 6.55 -41.82 -14.07
C MET A 173 7.68 -40.86 -13.71
N LEU A 174 8.83 -41.38 -13.29
CA LEU A 174 9.98 -40.57 -12.89
C LEU A 174 10.61 -39.86 -14.09
N VAL A 175 10.67 -40.50 -15.27
CA VAL A 175 11.10 -39.86 -16.52
C VAL A 175 10.18 -38.69 -16.89
N ARG A 176 8.86 -38.87 -16.83
CA ARG A 176 7.90 -37.78 -17.12
C ARG A 176 8.04 -36.63 -16.13
N ALA A 177 8.16 -36.93 -14.84
CA ALA A 177 8.30 -35.93 -13.80
C ALA A 177 9.62 -35.15 -13.90
N LEU A 178 10.73 -35.82 -14.24
CA LEU A 178 12.01 -35.15 -14.44
C LEU A 178 12.07 -34.42 -15.78
N GLN A 179 11.37 -34.85 -16.84
CA GLN A 179 11.49 -34.25 -18.16
C GLN A 179 10.48 -33.11 -18.38
N SER A 180 9.20 -33.40 -18.18
CA SER A 180 8.08 -32.51 -18.52
C SER A 180 7.50 -31.81 -17.29
N ASP A 181 7.31 -32.53 -16.18
CA ASP A 181 6.62 -31.99 -14.99
C ASP A 181 7.58 -31.50 -13.90
N TRP A 182 8.83 -31.15 -14.27
CA TRP A 182 9.87 -30.80 -13.30
C TRP A 182 9.50 -29.60 -12.43
N ALA A 183 8.81 -28.61 -12.99
CA ALA A 183 8.33 -27.45 -12.24
C ALA A 183 7.38 -27.89 -11.12
N VAL A 184 6.43 -28.77 -11.43
CA VAL A 184 5.46 -29.30 -10.46
C VAL A 184 6.16 -30.16 -9.41
N LEU A 185 7.04 -31.07 -9.85
CA LEU A 185 7.82 -31.90 -8.93
C LEU A 185 8.68 -31.04 -8.00
N SER A 186 9.32 -29.99 -8.52
CA SER A 186 10.17 -29.10 -7.74
C SER A 186 9.39 -28.37 -6.64
N GLU A 187 8.15 -27.95 -6.93
CA GLU A 187 7.26 -27.35 -5.95
C GLU A 187 6.82 -28.37 -4.89
N GLU A 188 6.45 -29.58 -5.30
CA GLU A 188 6.01 -30.65 -4.39
C GLU A 188 7.11 -31.11 -3.42
N ILE A 189 8.37 -31.15 -3.86
CA ILE A 189 9.52 -31.51 -3.00
C ILE A 189 10.10 -30.30 -2.25
N GLY A 190 9.54 -29.10 -2.45
CA GLY A 190 9.99 -27.87 -1.79
C GLY A 190 11.34 -27.34 -2.30
N LEU A 191 11.74 -27.70 -3.52
CA LEU A 191 12.97 -27.24 -4.16
C LEU A 191 12.77 -25.87 -4.81
N TRP A 192 13.02 -24.82 -4.05
CA TRP A 192 12.97 -23.45 -4.54
C TRP A 192 14.32 -22.75 -4.41
N ILE A 193 14.94 -22.41 -5.55
CA ILE A 193 16.15 -21.58 -5.58
C ILE A 193 15.79 -20.28 -6.30
N PRO A 194 16.00 -19.09 -5.71
CA PRO A 194 15.71 -17.80 -6.34
C PRO A 194 16.44 -17.62 -7.68
N THR A 195 15.78 -17.00 -8.67
CA THR A 195 16.46 -16.53 -9.88
C THR A 195 17.31 -15.34 -9.52
N VAL A 196 18.58 -15.32 -9.93
CA VAL A 196 19.36 -14.09 -9.92
C VAL A 196 18.73 -13.17 -10.95
N VAL A 197 17.76 -12.36 -10.52
CA VAL A 197 17.26 -11.26 -11.33
C VAL A 197 18.32 -10.18 -11.19
N ALA A 198 19.10 -9.97 -12.24
CA ALA A 198 19.87 -8.74 -12.37
C ALA A 198 18.85 -7.62 -12.55
N ASN A 199 18.37 -7.07 -11.43
CA ASN A 199 17.62 -5.83 -11.47
C ASN A 199 18.64 -4.78 -11.89
N GLU A 200 18.63 -4.41 -13.16
CA GLU A 200 19.12 -3.08 -13.53
C GLU A 200 18.13 -2.11 -12.91
N GLU A 201 18.50 -1.59 -11.74
CA GLU A 201 17.78 -0.50 -11.10
C GLU A 201 17.91 0.69 -12.04
N HIS A 202 16.92 0.83 -12.92
CA HIS A 202 16.79 2.01 -13.73
C HIS A 202 16.50 3.14 -12.75
N ASN A 203 17.53 3.92 -12.45
CA ASN A 203 17.41 5.06 -11.58
C ASN A 203 16.63 6.11 -12.37
N ASP A 204 15.29 5.98 -12.41
CA ASP A 204 14.35 6.97 -12.95
C ASP A 204 14.40 8.30 -12.15
N LYS A 205 15.32 8.39 -11.19
CA LYS A 205 15.68 9.57 -10.41
C LYS A 205 16.37 10.57 -11.34
N PRO A 206 15.78 11.73 -11.63
CA PRO A 206 16.47 12.77 -12.37
C PRO A 206 17.73 13.19 -11.60
N GLU A 207 18.85 13.34 -12.32
CA GLU A 207 20.11 13.85 -11.75
C GLU A 207 19.83 15.21 -11.08
N GLY A 208 19.95 15.25 -9.75
CA GLY A 208 19.74 16.46 -8.94
C GLY A 208 18.49 16.48 -8.04
N ALA A 209 17.68 15.40 -7.99
CA ALA A 209 16.62 15.29 -6.98
C ALA A 209 17.22 14.91 -5.61
N GLU A 210 17.45 15.91 -4.77
CA GLU A 210 17.68 15.71 -3.34
C GLU A 210 16.52 14.90 -2.74
N GLU A 211 16.88 13.98 -1.85
CA GLU A 211 16.04 12.95 -1.26
C GLU A 211 15.04 13.47 -0.20
N LEU A 212 14.64 14.73 -0.32
CA LEU A 212 13.52 15.31 0.41
C LEU A 212 12.33 15.26 -0.52
N GLY A 213 11.75 14.06 -0.70
CA GLY A 213 10.38 13.98 -1.19
C GLY A 213 9.54 14.95 -0.37
N GLU A 214 8.74 15.81 -1.01
CA GLU A 214 7.93 16.83 -0.34
C GLU A 214 7.07 16.15 0.74
N GLU A 215 7.59 16.08 1.97
CA GLU A 215 6.90 15.44 3.08
C GLU A 215 5.80 16.40 3.51
N VAL A 216 4.61 16.19 2.94
CA VAL A 216 3.48 17.07 3.18
C VAL A 216 3.00 16.89 4.63
N LEU A 217 3.02 17.97 5.41
CA LEU A 217 2.50 17.96 6.77
C LEU A 217 1.01 17.61 6.77
N PRO A 218 0.56 16.69 7.64
CA PRO A 218 -0.84 16.32 7.70
C PRO A 218 -1.69 17.49 8.20
N GLY A 219 -2.89 17.63 7.63
CA GLY A 219 -3.90 18.60 8.04
C GLY A 219 -4.18 19.69 7.00
N ARG A 220 -4.72 20.82 7.46
CA ARG A 220 -5.01 21.97 6.61
C ARG A 220 -3.69 22.62 6.12
N PRO A 221 -3.68 23.25 4.94
CA PRO A 221 -2.50 23.95 4.46
C PRO A 221 -2.07 25.06 5.42
N LEU A 222 -0.76 25.18 5.62
CA LEU A 222 -0.17 26.21 6.46
C LEU A 222 -0.29 27.59 5.79
N PRO A 223 -0.75 28.63 6.52
CA PRO A 223 -0.66 30.00 6.06
C PRO A 223 0.80 30.41 5.75
N PRO A 224 1.05 31.25 4.72
CA PRO A 224 2.41 31.72 4.40
C PRO A 224 3.12 32.42 5.56
N GLU A 225 2.35 33.14 6.40
CA GLU A 225 2.84 33.81 7.61
C GLU A 225 3.48 32.87 8.64
N CYS A 226 3.24 31.55 8.54
CA CYS A 226 3.81 30.55 9.42
C CYS A 226 5.27 30.20 9.09
N ASN A 227 5.76 30.54 7.88
CA ASN A 227 7.08 30.18 7.34
C ASN A 227 7.50 28.76 7.74
N ALA A 228 6.70 27.78 7.33
CA ALA A 228 6.89 26.41 7.74
C ALA A 228 8.12 25.78 7.08
N GLU A 229 8.97 25.20 7.92
CA GLU A 229 10.15 24.43 7.52
C GLU A 229 10.02 23.01 8.07
N LEU A 230 10.14 22.04 7.18
CA LEU A 230 10.25 20.62 7.54
C LEU A 230 11.62 20.35 8.16
N HIS A 231 11.71 19.26 8.92
CA HIS A 231 12.95 18.79 9.53
C HIS A 231 13.72 19.88 10.27
N THR A 232 12.99 20.73 11.00
CA THR A 232 13.56 21.92 11.61
C THR A 232 13.06 22.04 13.04
N ASP A 233 13.99 22.26 13.96
CA ASP A 233 13.72 22.64 15.35
C ASP A 233 14.38 23.99 15.66
N TYR A 234 13.57 24.98 15.99
CA TYR A 234 14.03 26.29 16.45
C TYR A 234 14.16 26.32 17.98
N ASP A 235 15.26 26.90 18.45
CA ASP A 235 15.47 27.19 19.86
C ASP A 235 14.70 28.44 20.31
N GLY A 236 14.35 28.50 21.60
CA GLY A 236 13.66 29.65 22.18
C GLY A 236 13.09 29.39 23.57
N THR A 237 12.71 30.46 24.27
CA THR A 237 12.02 30.35 25.55
C THR A 237 10.59 29.86 25.32
N ALA A 238 10.21 28.71 25.91
CA ALA A 238 8.83 28.25 25.85
C ALA A 238 7.88 29.25 26.52
N VAL A 239 6.91 29.76 25.76
CA VAL A 239 5.77 30.53 26.27
C VAL A 239 4.54 29.65 26.49
N GLN A 240 4.49 28.49 25.83
CA GLN A 240 3.61 27.37 26.12
C GLN A 240 4.38 26.07 25.92
N TRP A 241 4.38 25.20 26.92
CA TRP A 241 5.06 23.91 26.89
C TRP A 241 4.27 22.91 26.03
N GLY A 242 4.97 22.19 25.14
CA GLY A 242 4.34 21.22 24.25
C GLY A 242 3.93 19.91 24.93
N LEU A 243 4.59 19.53 26.03
CA LEU A 243 4.29 18.29 26.79
C LEU A 243 2.82 18.15 27.20
N ASN A 244 2.12 19.26 27.41
CA ASN A 244 0.69 19.30 27.73
C ASN A 244 -0.12 20.12 26.72
N HIS A 245 0.47 20.53 25.61
CA HIS A 245 -0.17 21.33 24.57
C HIS A 245 -0.12 20.60 23.24
N HIS A 246 -1.18 19.85 22.94
CA HIS A 246 -1.29 19.09 21.70
C HIS A 246 -2.19 19.80 20.68
N LYS A 247 -1.85 19.64 19.40
CA LYS A 247 -2.60 20.15 18.25
C LYS A 247 -2.71 19.10 17.17
N ASP A 248 -3.84 19.08 16.47
CA ASP A 248 -4.09 18.04 15.47
C ASP A 248 -3.24 18.20 14.19
N SER A 249 -2.69 19.39 13.96
CA SER A 249 -1.85 19.70 12.81
C SER A 249 -0.82 20.79 13.10
N ALA A 250 0.21 20.85 12.25
CA ALA A 250 1.19 21.94 12.24
C ALA A 250 0.53 23.32 12.02
N ALA A 251 -0.49 23.39 11.16
CA ALA A 251 -1.25 24.62 10.93
C ALA A 251 -1.99 25.11 12.19
N ASP A 252 -2.52 24.18 12.98
CA ASP A 252 -3.17 24.51 14.25
C ASP A 252 -2.16 24.94 15.32
N CYS A 253 -0.95 24.38 15.28
CA CYS A 253 0.15 24.82 16.13
C CYS A 253 0.61 26.25 15.78
N CYS A 254 0.83 26.55 14.50
CA CYS A 254 1.12 27.92 14.07
C CYS A 254 0.00 28.90 14.46
N GLN A 255 -1.26 28.52 14.23
CA GLN A 255 -2.38 29.37 14.61
C GLN A 255 -2.45 29.60 16.12
N ALA A 256 -2.09 28.61 16.93
CA ALA A 256 -1.98 28.75 18.38
C ALA A 256 -0.89 29.77 18.77
N CYS A 257 0.25 29.76 18.08
CA CYS A 257 1.30 30.78 18.25
C CYS A 257 0.77 32.19 17.97
N LEU A 258 0.17 32.40 16.80
CA LEU A 258 -0.42 33.68 16.40
C LEU A 258 -1.49 34.16 17.40
N ASN A 259 -2.31 33.24 17.89
CA ASN A 259 -3.34 33.55 18.88
C ASN A 259 -2.75 33.89 20.25
N GLN A 260 -1.69 33.21 20.68
CA GLN A 260 -0.98 33.53 21.92
C GLN A 260 -0.35 34.93 21.81
N ALA A 261 0.32 35.23 20.68
CA ALA A 261 0.95 36.52 20.43
C ALA A 261 -0.04 37.70 20.48
N LYS A 262 -1.26 37.49 19.98
CA LYS A 262 -2.36 38.48 20.04
C LYS A 262 -2.93 38.71 21.45
N ARG A 263 -2.90 37.68 22.30
CA ARG A 263 -3.44 37.74 23.68
C ARG A 263 -2.41 38.16 24.72
N ALA A 264 -1.12 38.04 24.39
CA ALA A 264 -0.02 38.38 25.27
C ALA A 264 -0.12 39.85 25.73
N LYS A 265 -0.03 40.06 27.04
CA LYS A 265 -0.12 41.39 27.65
C LYS A 265 1.18 42.17 27.46
N GLU A 266 1.13 43.46 27.74
CA GLU A 266 2.32 44.31 27.74
C GLU A 266 3.35 43.79 28.75
N GLY A 267 4.58 43.55 28.29
CA GLY A 267 5.66 42.93 29.07
C GLY A 267 5.75 41.39 28.98
N GLU A 268 4.75 40.71 28.43
CA GLU A 268 4.83 39.26 28.17
C GLU A 268 5.55 38.95 26.86
N LYS A 269 6.26 37.82 26.83
CA LYS A 269 6.87 37.30 25.60
C LYS A 269 5.79 36.83 24.64
N LYS A 270 5.70 37.47 23.48
CA LYS A 270 4.76 37.09 22.40
C LYS A 270 5.34 35.92 21.63
N CYS A 271 4.57 34.87 21.39
CA CYS A 271 5.04 33.75 20.57
C CYS A 271 5.48 34.25 19.19
N ASN A 272 6.67 33.86 18.77
CA ASN A 272 7.14 34.08 17.41
C ASN A 272 7.70 32.83 16.73
N ILE A 273 7.76 31.70 17.45
CA ILE A 273 8.25 30.42 16.95
C ILE A 273 7.26 29.35 17.37
N TRP A 274 6.88 28.49 16.43
CA TRP A 274 6.10 27.28 16.70
C TRP A 274 6.90 26.05 16.29
N VAL A 275 6.84 24.98 17.09
CA VAL A 275 7.49 23.70 16.81
C VAL A 275 6.48 22.58 17.05
N TYR A 276 6.26 21.74 16.05
CA TYR A 276 5.24 20.71 16.02
C TYR A 276 5.85 19.33 15.78
N CYS A 277 5.35 18.31 16.47
CA CYS A 277 5.73 16.92 16.22
C CYS A 277 4.73 16.20 15.30
N PRO A 278 5.04 16.04 13.99
CA PRO A 278 4.19 15.31 13.04
C PRO A 278 4.35 13.78 13.10
N SER A 279 5.38 13.26 13.77
CA SER A 279 5.68 11.83 13.81
C SER A 279 4.78 11.08 14.78
N GLU A 280 4.06 10.05 14.30
CA GLU A 280 3.23 9.17 15.15
C GLU A 280 4.05 8.44 16.22
N PHE A 281 5.35 8.23 15.98
CA PHE A 281 6.28 7.59 16.91
C PHE A 281 6.92 8.58 17.90
N GLY A 282 6.52 9.84 17.88
CA GLY A 282 7.14 10.91 18.66
C GLY A 282 8.37 11.51 17.98
N CYS A 283 8.92 12.56 18.60
CA CYS A 283 10.01 13.35 18.06
C CYS A 283 11.22 13.38 19.00
N HIS A 284 12.42 13.30 18.42
CA HIS A 284 13.66 13.31 19.21
C HIS A 284 14.07 14.71 19.67
N SER A 285 14.44 14.86 20.94
CA SER A 285 15.02 16.08 21.53
C SER A 285 16.22 15.71 22.41
N PRO A 286 17.22 16.59 22.58
CA PRO A 286 18.36 16.36 23.48
C PRO A 286 18.00 16.31 24.98
N ASP A 287 16.78 16.67 25.37
CA ASP A 287 16.35 16.76 26.77
C ASP A 287 15.96 15.40 27.40
N VAL A 288 15.46 15.44 28.63
CA VAL A 288 15.11 14.26 29.44
C VAL A 288 13.70 13.73 29.16
N TYR A 289 12.90 14.43 28.36
CA TYR A 289 11.51 14.10 28.11
C TYR A 289 11.36 13.22 26.87
N GLN A 290 10.27 12.47 26.84
CA GLN A 290 9.84 11.72 25.67
C GLN A 290 8.74 12.51 24.98
N HIS A 291 9.03 13.07 23.81
CA HIS A 291 8.07 13.86 23.06
C HIS A 291 7.16 12.99 22.22
N LYS A 292 5.86 13.24 22.35
CA LYS A 292 4.81 12.47 21.70
C LYS A 292 4.32 13.15 20.42
N TYR A 293 3.63 12.35 19.60
CA TYR A 293 2.90 12.84 18.45
C TYR A 293 1.96 14.00 18.84
N GLN A 294 1.82 14.99 17.96
CA GLN A 294 0.96 16.17 18.11
C GLN A 294 1.41 17.21 19.15
N GLU A 295 2.56 17.05 19.79
CA GLU A 295 3.10 18.08 20.66
C GLU A 295 3.33 19.39 19.89
N CYS A 296 2.83 20.49 20.47
CA CYS A 296 2.94 21.83 19.93
C CYS A 296 3.61 22.76 20.94
N TRP A 297 4.83 23.16 20.62
CA TRP A 297 5.64 24.06 21.43
C TRP A 297 5.53 25.48 20.89
N LEU A 298 5.11 26.40 21.75
CA LEU A 298 5.08 27.82 21.42
C LEU A 298 6.28 28.48 22.12
N LYS A 299 7.16 29.09 21.34
CA LYS A 299 8.42 29.65 21.83
C LYS A 299 8.55 31.12 21.45
N TYR A 300 9.41 31.81 22.20
CA TYR A 300 9.85 33.17 21.92
C TYR A 300 11.37 33.26 21.90
N ALA A 301 11.91 33.93 20.89
CA ALA A 301 13.29 34.39 20.86
C ALA A 301 13.38 35.76 20.15
N GLU A 302 14.15 36.70 20.68
CA GLU A 302 14.40 37.99 20.00
C GLU A 302 15.06 37.80 18.62
N LYS A 303 15.93 36.79 18.53
CA LYS A 303 16.56 36.34 17.29
C LYS A 303 16.41 34.82 17.22
N PRO A 304 15.44 34.31 16.45
CA PRO A 304 15.26 32.87 16.26
C PRO A 304 16.56 32.21 15.81
N LYS A 305 16.98 31.18 16.53
CA LYS A 305 18.18 30.40 16.21
C LYS A 305 17.76 28.96 15.92
N LEU A 306 18.31 28.41 14.85
CA LEU A 306 18.16 27.00 14.53
C LEU A 306 18.90 26.16 15.57
N ASN A 307 18.22 25.16 16.12
CA ASN A 307 18.83 24.14 16.97
C ASN A 307 19.34 22.99 16.09
N PHE A 308 18.42 22.36 15.36
CA PHE A 308 18.74 21.32 14.38
C PHE A 308 17.93 21.55 13.10
N LYS A 309 18.54 21.22 11.96
CA LYS A 309 17.92 21.30 10.64
C LYS A 309 18.37 20.13 9.76
N ASP A 310 17.43 19.60 8.98
CA ASP A 310 17.57 18.47 8.07
C ASP A 310 18.03 17.20 8.78
N ARG A 311 19.34 17.03 8.98
CA ARG A 311 19.95 15.85 9.59
C ARG A 311 20.64 16.19 10.90
N TYR A 312 20.53 15.31 11.89
CA TYR A 312 21.34 15.45 13.09
C TYR A 312 22.82 15.26 12.73
N PRO A 313 23.71 16.20 13.12
CA PRO A 313 25.13 16.10 12.80
C PRO A 313 25.75 14.79 13.30
N GLU A 314 26.72 14.25 12.56
CA GLU A 314 27.38 12.99 12.94
C GLU A 314 27.98 13.02 14.34
N TRP A 315 28.63 14.13 14.71
CA TRP A 315 29.19 14.32 16.05
C TRP A 315 28.13 14.18 17.14
N TYR A 316 26.90 14.65 16.90
CA TYR A 316 25.79 14.57 17.85
C TYR A 316 25.25 13.13 17.93
N ARG A 317 25.10 12.46 16.78
CA ARG A 317 24.65 11.06 16.73
C ARG A 317 25.67 10.07 17.32
N ASN A 318 26.96 10.36 17.21
CA ASN A 318 28.01 9.58 17.86
C ASN A 318 27.93 9.67 19.39
N LEU A 319 27.60 10.85 19.92
CA LEU A 319 27.37 11.07 21.35
C LEU A 319 26.01 10.53 21.81
N ARG A 320 25.02 10.48 20.92
CA ARG A 320 23.66 10.00 21.19
C ARG A 320 23.22 9.01 20.10
N PRO A 321 23.61 7.73 20.22
CA PRO A 321 23.30 6.73 19.20
C PRO A 321 21.80 6.50 18.96
N SER A 322 20.96 6.87 19.93
CA SER A 322 19.50 6.81 19.81
C SER A 322 18.90 7.94 18.96
N ALA A 323 19.67 8.96 18.58
CA ALA A 323 19.19 10.05 17.75
C ALA A 323 18.94 9.58 16.30
N PRO A 324 17.77 9.87 15.73
CA PRO A 324 17.45 9.48 14.36
C PRO A 324 18.37 10.19 13.35
N GLY A 325 18.36 9.74 12.10
CA GLY A 325 19.17 10.36 11.04
C GLY A 325 18.68 11.75 10.63
N ILE A 326 17.37 11.99 10.72
CA ILE A 326 16.68 13.19 10.25
C ILE A 326 15.94 13.84 11.42
N VAL A 327 15.89 15.16 11.44
CA VAL A 327 15.10 15.94 12.41
C VAL A 327 13.62 15.70 12.14
N GLN A 328 12.88 15.24 13.14
CA GLN A 328 11.47 14.87 12.96
C GLN A 328 10.51 16.05 13.16
N TRP A 329 10.97 17.15 13.74
CA TRP A 329 10.17 18.33 14.03
C TRP A 329 9.85 19.12 12.77
N ALA A 330 8.67 19.71 12.74
CA ALA A 330 8.31 20.77 11.79
C ALA A 330 8.14 22.07 12.56
N SER A 331 8.73 23.15 12.09
CA SER A 331 8.66 24.42 12.81
C SER A 331 8.66 25.61 11.87
N GLY A 332 8.39 26.78 12.42
CA GLY A 332 8.46 28.02 11.67
C GLY A 332 8.51 29.23 12.58
N VAL A 333 9.05 30.31 12.03
CA VAL A 333 9.05 31.63 12.65
C VAL A 333 7.86 32.38 12.06
N VAL A 334 6.93 32.87 12.89
CA VAL A 334 5.81 33.65 12.36
C VAL A 334 6.28 35.03 11.94
N SER A 335 5.86 35.46 10.74
CA SER A 335 6.00 36.85 10.30
C SER A 335 4.98 37.71 11.05
N ALA A 336 5.45 38.77 11.72
CA ALA A 336 4.62 39.69 12.50
C ALA A 336 3.75 40.59 11.62
#